data_AF-A0A0F2SB65-F1
#
_entry.id   AF-A0A0F2SB65-F1
#
_cell.length_a   1.000
_cell.length_b   1.000
_cell.length_c   1.000
_cell.angle_alpha   90.00
_cell.angle_beta   90.00
_cell.angle_gamma   90.00
#
_symmetry.space_group_name_H-M   'P 1'
#
loop_
_entity.id
_entity.type
_entity.pdbx_description
1 polymer ?
#
loop_
_entity_poly.entity_id
_entity_poly.type
_entity_poly.pdbx_seq_one_letter_code
_entity_poly.pdbx_strand_id
1 'polypeptide(L)' 'MQIPVTFFVGRNKESKIPSDISDETLQLYTQAIPSCEVVKFLKSGHMIPDEEQQKYILEIASFIKKRECK' A
#
# COMPACT_ATOMS: atom_id res chain seq x y z
N MET A 1 21.32 6.33 4.83
CA MET A 1 20.54 5.66 3.76
C MET A 1 19.06 5.76 4.10
N GLN A 2 18.21 6.22 3.19
CA GLN A 2 16.76 6.11 3.34
C GLN A 2 16.29 4.93 2.50
N ILE A 3 15.76 3.88 3.16
CA ILE A 3 15.19 2.74 2.45
C ILE A 3 13.81 3.15 1.95
N PRO A 4 13.51 2.98 0.66
CA PRO A 4 12.19 3.28 0.15
C PRO A 4 11.14 2.29 0.62
N VAL A 5 9.98 2.79 1.01
CA VAL A 5 8.87 1.97 1.50
C VAL A 5 7.61 2.35 0.76
N THR A 6 6.84 1.34 0.33
CA THR A 6 5.48 1.56 -0.15
C THR A 6 4.55 0.71 0.70
N PHE A 7 3.53 1.35 1.26
CA PHE A 7 2.52 0.74 2.11
C PHE A 7 1.23 0.56 1.32
N PHE A 8 0.78 -0.68 1.16
CA PHE A 8 -0.51 -0.98 0.52
C PHE A 8 -1.60 -1.15 1.57
N VAL A 9 -2.71 -0.43 1.40
CA VAL A 9 -3.83 -0.49 2.34
C VAL A 9 -5.16 -0.67 1.61
N GLY A 10 -5.91 -1.69 2.02
CA GLY A 10 -7.30 -1.90 1.60
C GLY A 10 -8.24 -0.93 2.32
N ARG A 11 -9.22 -0.40 1.61
CA ARG A 11 -10.22 0.53 2.14
C ARG A 11 -11.66 0.09 1.86
N ASN A 12 -11.85 -1.12 1.36
CA ASN A 12 -13.16 -1.73 1.24
C ASN A 12 -13.59 -2.34 2.57
N LYS A 13 -14.58 -1.72 3.25
CA LYS A 13 -15.15 -2.24 4.50
C LYS A 13 -16.14 -3.39 4.27
N GLU A 14 -16.59 -3.58 3.03
CA GLU A 14 -17.55 -4.62 2.64
C GLU A 14 -16.85 -5.90 2.16
N SER A 15 -15.51 -5.93 2.16
CA SER A 15 -14.76 -7.13 1.79
C SER A 15 -14.99 -8.26 2.79
N LYS A 16 -14.79 -9.50 2.35
CA LYS A 16 -14.92 -10.69 3.21
C LYS A 16 -13.97 -10.64 4.40
N ILE A 17 -12.79 -10.07 4.19
CA ILE A 17 -11.78 -9.82 5.22
C ILE A 17 -11.42 -8.33 5.13
N PRO A 18 -11.93 -7.48 6.04
CA PRO A 18 -11.62 -6.05 6.02
C PRO A 18 -10.15 -5.79 6.39
N SER A 19 -9.64 -4.62 6.00
CA SER A 19 -8.35 -4.14 6.48
C SER A 19 -8.54 -3.36 7.78
N ASP A 20 -7.94 -3.81 8.87
CA ASP A 20 -8.10 -3.21 10.20
C ASP A 20 -7.09 -2.09 10.50
N ILE A 21 -6.33 -1.65 9.50
CA ILE A 21 -5.36 -0.56 9.68
C ILE A 21 -6.10 0.78 9.74
N SER A 22 -6.10 1.40 10.92
CA SER A 22 -6.63 2.74 11.13
C SER A 22 -5.81 3.81 10.42
N ASP A 23 -6.42 4.97 10.17
CA ASP A 23 -5.71 6.13 9.63
C ASP A 23 -4.64 6.65 10.60
N GLU A 24 -4.87 6.54 11.92
CA GLU A 24 -3.90 6.90 12.97
C GLU A 24 -2.64 6.03 12.87
N THR A 25 -2.81 4.71 12.75
CA THR A 25 -1.69 3.77 12.57
C THR A 25 -0.94 4.07 11.28
N LEU A 26 -1.66 4.35 10.20
CA LEU A 26 -1.05 4.71 8.91
C LEU A 26 -0.22 6.00 9.02
N GLN A 27 -0.71 6.99 9.77
CA GLN A 27 0.00 8.24 10.02
C GLN A 27 1.29 8.03 10.83
N LEU A 28 1.28 7.12 11.80
CA LEU A 28 2.51 6.76 12.54
C LEU A 28 3.59 6.22 11.60
N TYR A 29 3.24 5.35 10.64
CA TYR A 29 4.19 4.83 9.67
C TYR A 29 4.75 5.92 8.75
N THR A 30 3.91 6.82 8.24
CA THR A 30 4.38 7.88 7.32
C THR A 30 5.20 8.96 8.04
N GLN A 31 4.96 9.18 9.34
CA GLN A 31 5.80 10.06 10.15
C GLN A 31 7.15 9.42 10.50
N ALA A 32 7.16 8.13 10.84
CA ALA A 32 8.39 7.41 11.20
C ALA A 32 9.28 7.12 10.00
N ILE A 33 8.70 6.98 8.81
CA ILE A 33 9.40 6.61 7.57
C ILE A 33 9.16 7.70 6.52
N PRO A 34 10.05 8.71 6.42
CA PRO A 34 9.89 9.84 5.49
C PRO A 34 9.79 9.44 4.01
N SER A 35 10.32 8.27 3.66
CA SER A 35 10.29 7.67 2.33
C SER A 35 9.11 6.74 2.09
N CYS A 36 8.11 6.72 2.99
CA CYS A 36 6.92 5.88 2.89
C CYS A 36 5.86 6.51 2.00
N GLU A 37 5.55 5.85 0.89
CA GLU A 37 4.40 6.17 0.04
C GLU A 37 3.23 5.24 0.38
N VAL A 38 2.03 5.79 0.58
CA VAL A 38 0.83 4.98 0.83
C VAL A 38 0.00 4.86 -0.45
N VAL A 39 -0.35 3.62 -0.83
CA VAL A 39 -1.26 3.34 -1.94
C VAL A 39 -2.54 2.70 -1.41
N LYS A 40 -3.67 3.32 -1.73
CA LYS A 40 -5.01 2.88 -1.29
C LYS A 40 -5.66 1.99 -2.35
N PHE A 41 -6.16 0.84 -1.91
CA PHE A 41 -6.95 -0.11 -2.69
C PHE A 41 -8.41 0.00 -2.24
N LEU A 42 -9.22 0.70 -3.03
CA LEU A 42 -10.59 1.06 -2.63
C LEU A 42 -11.58 -0.09 -2.77
N LYS A 43 -11.24 -1.13 -3.56
CA LYS A 43 -12.07 -2.30 -3.78
C LYS A 43 -11.59 -3.53 -3.00
N SER A 44 -10.40 -3.45 -2.39
CA SER A 44 -9.84 -4.50 -1.54
C SER A 44 -9.95 -4.23 -0.05
N GLY A 45 -10.04 -5.31 0.72
CA GLY A 45 -9.75 -5.36 2.16
C GLY A 45 -8.34 -5.88 2.42
N HIS A 46 -8.22 -6.96 3.19
CA HIS A 46 -6.94 -7.56 3.56
C HIS A 46 -6.24 -8.26 2.37
N MET A 47 -7.00 -8.94 1.51
CA MET A 47 -6.47 -9.79 0.43
C MET A 47 -6.26 -9.00 -0.87
N ILE A 48 -5.51 -7.89 -0.80
CA ILE A 48 -5.27 -6.98 -1.93
C ILE A 48 -4.82 -7.72 -3.21
N PRO A 49 -3.84 -8.65 -3.18
CA PRO A 49 -3.39 -9.33 -4.39
C PRO A 49 -4.48 -10.18 -5.07
N ASP A 50 -5.43 -10.72 -4.30
CA ASP A 50 -6.53 -11.54 -4.83
C ASP A 50 -7.70 -10.67 -5.35
N GLU A 51 -7.95 -9.53 -4.70
CA GLU A 51 -9.12 -8.68 -4.96
C GLU A 51 -8.88 -7.61 -6.04
N GLU A 52 -7.67 -7.03 -6.11
CA GLU A 52 -7.28 -6.00 -7.08
C GLU A 52 -5.93 -6.35 -7.76
N GLN A 53 -5.80 -7.60 -8.21
CA GLN A 53 -4.54 -8.19 -8.73
C GLN A 53 -3.82 -7.30 -9.75
N GLN A 54 -4.54 -6.80 -10.77
CA GLN A 54 -3.93 -5.99 -11.84
C GLN A 54 -3.32 -4.70 -11.30
N LYS A 55 -4.04 -4.00 -10.42
CA LYS A 55 -3.54 -2.78 -9.79
C LYS A 55 -2.35 -3.08 -8.89
N TYR A 56 -2.42 -4.16 -8.10
CA TYR A 56 -1.31 -4.59 -7.25
C TYR A 56 -0.02 -4.81 -8.06
N ILE A 57 -0.11 -5.54 -9.18
CA ILE A 57 1.03 -5.78 -10.08
C ILE A 57 1.60 -4.46 -10.62
N LEU A 58 0.73 -3.54 -11.06
CA LEU A 58 1.15 -2.24 -11.58
C LEU A 58 1.87 -1.38 -10.53
N GLU A 59 1.39 -1.38 -9.29
CA GLU A 59 2.01 -0.61 -8.20
C GLU A 59 3.37 -1.19 -7.80
N ILE A 60 3.51 -2.52 -7.77
CA ILE A 60 4.81 -3.19 -7.57
C ILE A 60 5.79 -2.83 -8.69
N ALA A 61 5.35 -2.94 -9.96
CA ALA A 61 6.21 -2.60 -11.10
C ALA A 61 6.64 -1.12 -11.08
N SER A 62 5.72 -0.22 -10.73
CA SER A 62 5.99 1.21 -10.53
C SER A 62 7.01 1.43 -9.41
N PHE A 63 6.86 0.76 -8.27
CA PHE A 63 7.80 0.84 -7.16
C PHE A 63 9.22 0.42 -7.58
N ILE A 64 9.37 -0.73 -8.26
CA ILE A 64 10.67 -1.25 -8.72
C ILE A 64 11.30 -0.26 -9.72
N LYS A 65 10.55 0.17 -10.73
CA LYS A 65 11.05 1.07 -11.79
C LYS A 65 11.56 2.40 -11.23
N LYS A 66 10.88 2.98 -10.24
CA LYS A 66 11.33 4.21 -9.55
C LYS A 66 12.70 4.06 -8.88
N ARG A 67 13.18 2.82 -8.63
CA ARG A 67 14.46 2.53 -7.98
C ARG A 67 15.56 2.14 -8.97
N GLU A 68 15.21 1.59 -10.12
CA GLU A 68 16.18 1.33 -11.19
C GLU A 68 16.60 2.60 -11.93
N CYS A 69 15.76 3.65 -11.93
CA CYS A 69 16.09 4.95 -12.54
C CYS A 69 16.78 5.94 -11.59
N LYS A 70 17.36 5.49 -10.46
CA LYS A 70 18.07 6.33 -9.49
C LYS A 70 19.54 5.94 -9.35
#